data_AF-A0AA48GYT0-F1
#
_entry.id   AF-A0AA48GYT0-F1
#
_cell.length_a   1.000
_cell.length_b   1.000
_cell.length_c   1.000
_cell.angle_alpha   90.00
_cell.angle_beta   90.00
_cell.angle_gamma   90.00
#
_symmetry.space_group_name_H-M   'P 1'
#
loop_
_entity.id
_entity.type
_entity.pdbx_description
1 polymer ?
#
loop_
_entity_poly.entity_id
_entity_poly.type
_entity_poly.pdbx_seq_one_letter_code
_entity_poly.pdbx_strand_id
1 'polypeptide(L)'
;MAKPKAYSPLLDTLGRSLRFFFLLWGGMLLATLAAYNRVRLPAFAWTWPKFARFWYAPLGRGLMLGIGLAMSIAALIEVWELVDRILVRFLHDHERERP
;
A
#
# COMPACT_ATOMS: atom_id res chain seq x y z
N MET A 1 -2.95 21.47 -27.61
CA MET A 1 -2.36 20.12 -27.72
C MET A 1 -1.42 19.89 -26.53
N ALA A 2 -1.86 19.15 -25.51
CA ALA A 2 -1.00 18.82 -24.38
C ALA A 2 -0.06 17.68 -24.79
N LYS A 3 1.26 17.91 -24.76
CA LYS A 3 2.29 16.88 -25.00
C LYS A 3 2.05 15.72 -24.01
N PRO A 4 1.97 14.47 -24.47
CA PRO A 4 1.92 13.33 -23.55
C PRO A 4 3.21 13.36 -22.74
N LYS A 5 3.10 13.52 -21.41
CA LYS A 5 4.22 13.34 -20.50
C LYS A 5 4.63 11.88 -20.62
N ALA A 6 5.66 11.63 -21.44
CA ALA A 6 6.39 10.37 -21.45
C ALA A 6 7.07 10.24 -20.07
N TYR A 7 6.32 9.79 -19.07
CA TYR A 7 6.90 9.29 -17.84
C TYR A 7 7.77 8.10 -18.26
N SER A 8 9.08 8.20 -18.03
CA SER A 8 9.98 7.09 -18.33
C SER A 8 9.44 5.82 -17.65
N PRO A 9 9.34 4.68 -18.35
CA PRO A 9 8.76 3.46 -17.81
C PRO A 9 9.41 3.03 -16.48
N LEU A 10 10.69 3.35 -16.31
CA LEU A 10 11.42 3.18 -15.06
C LEU A 10 10.81 3.95 -13.87
N LEU A 11 10.46 5.23 -14.04
CA LEU A 11 9.87 6.04 -12.97
C LEU A 11 8.47 5.56 -12.57
N ASP A 12 7.68 5.07 -13.54
CA ASP A 12 6.36 4.49 -13.25
C ASP A 12 6.49 3.19 -12.44
N THR A 13 7.41 2.30 -12.84
CA THR A 13 7.73 1.10 -12.07
C THR A 13 8.23 1.45 -10.67
N LEU A 14 9.13 2.42 -10.55
CA LEU A 14 9.70 2.83 -9.26
C LEU A 14 8.65 3.45 -8.33
N GLY A 15 7.72 4.24 -8.89
CA GLY A 15 6.59 4.79 -8.15
C GLY A 15 5.63 3.71 -7.64
N ARG A 16 5.30 2.72 -8.48
CA ARG A 16 4.49 1.56 -8.07
C ARG A 16 5.19 0.69 -7.03
N SER A 17 6.48 0.43 -7.18
CA SER A 17 7.26 -0.31 -6.18
C SER A 17 7.27 0.41 -4.83
N LEU A 18 7.48 1.73 -4.83
CA LEU A 18 7.45 2.53 -3.60
C LEU A 18 6.07 2.48 -2.93
N ARG A 19 5.00 2.59 -3.72
CA ARG A 19 3.62 2.49 -3.23
C ARG A 19 3.33 1.09 -2.67
N PHE A 20 3.79 0.03 -3.34
CA PHE A 20 3.71 -1.33 -2.82
C PHE A 20 4.38 -1.45 -1.45
N PHE A 21 5.63 -1.00 -1.32
CA PHE A 21 6.33 -1.03 -0.04
C PHE A 21 5.57 -0.27 1.04
N PHE A 22 5.04 0.91 0.70
CA PHE A 22 4.23 1.70 1.62
C PHE A 22 2.96 0.97 2.07
N LEU A 23 2.24 0.33 1.15
CA LEU A 23 1.02 -0.42 1.46
C LEU A 23 1.31 -1.67 2.28
N LEU A 24 2.37 -2.41 1.93
CA LEU A 24 2.77 -3.62 2.64
C LEU A 24 3.22 -3.29 4.06
N TRP A 25 4.18 -2.37 4.21
CA TRP A 25 4.69 -1.98 5.52
C TRP A 25 3.63 -1.29 6.36
N GLY A 26 2.86 -0.37 5.76
CA GLY A 26 1.77 0.32 6.44
C GLY A 26 0.70 -0.65 6.93
N GLY A 27 0.30 -1.61 6.08
CA GLY A 27 -0.65 -2.66 6.42
C GLY A 27 -0.16 -3.56 7.55
N MET A 28 1.05 -4.13 7.43
CA MET A 28 1.65 -4.97 8.46
C MET A 28 1.81 -4.23 9.80
N LEU A 29 2.34 -3.01 9.77
CA LEU A 29 2.63 -2.25 10.98
C LEU A 29 1.35 -1.82 11.69
N LEU A 30 0.34 -1.35 10.94
CA LEU A 30 -0.96 -0.99 11.49
C LEU A 30 -1.69 -2.21 12.05
N ALA A 31 -1.71 -3.32 11.31
CA ALA A 31 -2.33 -4.56 11.75
C ALA A 31 -1.67 -5.09 13.03
N THR A 32 -0.33 -5.09 13.08
CA THR A 32 0.45 -5.54 14.24
C THR A 32 0.19 -4.64 15.45
N LEU A 33 0.26 -3.31 15.29
CA LEU A 33 -0.01 -2.36 16.38
C LEU A 33 -1.44 -2.50 16.92
N ALA A 34 -2.42 -2.68 16.03
CA ALA A 34 -3.81 -2.87 16.40
C ALA A 34 -4.03 -4.22 17.12
N ALA A 35 -3.38 -5.29 16.66
CA ALA A 35 -3.45 -6.62 17.30
C ALA A 35 -2.83 -6.64 18.70
N TYR A 36 -1.66 -6.00 18.89
CA TYR A 36 -0.96 -5.96 20.19
C TYR A 36 -1.43 -4.83 21.11
N ASN A 37 -2.52 -4.14 20.78
CA ASN A 37 -3.06 -3.01 21.55
C ASN A 37 -2.01 -1.93 21.87
N ARG A 38 -1.04 -1.75 20.95
CA ARG A 38 0.08 -0.79 21.08
C ARG A 38 -0.11 0.46 20.23
N VAL A 39 -1.28 0.64 19.64
CA VAL A 39 -1.64 1.87 18.93
C VAL A 39 -1.60 3.04 19.91
N ARG A 40 -0.56 3.86 19.79
CA ARG A 40 -0.48 5.15 20.48
C ARG A 40 -1.09 6.19 19.57
N LEU A 41 -2.17 6.82 20.05
CA LEU A 41 -2.75 7.97 19.37
C LEU A 41 -1.78 9.16 19.48
N PRO A 42 -1.60 9.94 18.40
CA PRO A 42 -0.77 11.14 18.43
C PRO A 42 -1.31 12.15 19.45
N ALA A 43 -0.44 13.01 20.01
CA ALA A 43 -0.79 13.94 21.09
C ALA A 43 -2.00 14.85 20.75
N PHE A 44 -2.18 15.21 19.48
CA PHE A 44 -3.33 16.00 19.01
C PHE A 44 -4.68 15.27 19.13
N ALA A 45 -4.70 13.94 19.09
CA ALA A 45 -5.94 13.17 19.26
C ALA A 45 -6.47 13.25 20.70
N TRP A 46 -5.60 13.57 21.68
CA TRP A 46 -5.99 13.77 23.08
C TRP A 46 -6.72 15.09 23.32
N THR A 47 -6.58 16.06 22.41
CA THR A 47 -7.35 17.31 22.46
C THR A 47 -8.85 17.03 22.32
N TRP A 48 -9.23 15.91 21.68
CA TRP A 48 -10.61 15.49 21.43
C TRP A 48 -10.91 14.16 22.13
N PRO A 49 -11.24 14.17 23.43
CA PRO A 49 -11.33 12.96 24.25
C PRO A 49 -12.39 11.95 23.78
N LYS A 50 -13.45 12.39 23.09
CA LYS A 50 -14.44 11.49 22.47
C LYS A 50 -13.84 10.70 21.29
N PHE A 51 -12.98 11.34 20.50
CA PHE A 51 -12.34 10.73 19.33
C PHE A 51 -11.25 9.74 19.75
N ALA A 52 -10.44 10.09 20.76
CA ALA A 52 -9.47 9.17 21.35
C ALA A 52 -10.15 7.92 21.95
N ARG A 53 -11.27 8.10 22.65
CA ARG A 53 -12.03 6.99 23.24
C ARG A 53 -12.62 6.06 22.18
N PHE A 54 -13.04 6.59 21.04
CA PHE A 54 -13.52 5.79 19.90
C PHE A 54 -12.42 4.88 19.33
N TRP A 55 -11.20 5.39 19.16
CA TRP A 55 -10.08 4.60 18.65
C TRP A 55 -9.58 3.53 19.63
N TYR A 56 -9.69 3.78 20.94
CA TYR A 56 -9.41 2.77 21.96
C TYR A 56 -10.54 1.74 22.13
N ALA A 57 -11.75 2.01 21.62
CA ALA A 57 -12.87 1.08 21.69
C ALA A 57 -12.68 -0.13 20.76
N PRO A 58 -13.35 -1.27 21.02
CA PRO A 58 -13.25 -2.47 20.19
C PRO A 58 -13.57 -2.20 18.71
N LEU A 59 -14.52 -1.30 18.45
CA LEU A 59 -14.93 -0.91 17.11
C LEU A 59 -13.82 -0.15 16.36
N GLY A 60 -13.17 0.82 17.02
CA GLY A 60 -12.06 1.58 16.44
C GLY A 60 -10.84 0.71 16.13
N ARG A 61 -10.57 -0.28 16.99
CA ARG A 61 -9.54 -1.30 16.74
C ARG A 61 -9.87 -2.20 15.56
N GLY A 62 -11.13 -2.63 15.46
CA GLY A 62 -11.62 -3.39 14.30
C GLY A 62 -11.45 -2.63 13.00
N LEU A 63 -11.72 -1.32 13.02
CA LEU A 63 -11.45 -0.42 11.89
C LEU A 63 -9.96 -0.35 11.53
N MET A 64 -9.06 -0.19 12.50
CA MET A 64 -7.62 -0.19 12.22
C MET A 64 -7.12 -1.50 11.64
N LEU A 65 -7.59 -2.64 12.17
CA LEU A 65 -7.29 -3.96 11.62
C LEU A 65 -7.83 -4.11 10.20
N GLY A 66 -9.06 -3.66 9.96
CA GLY A 66 -9.68 -3.67 8.62
C GLY A 66 -8.89 -2.83 7.62
N ILE A 67 -8.42 -1.64 8.02
CA ILE A 67 -7.56 -0.79 7.20
C ILE A 67 -6.22 -1.47 6.94
N GLY A 68 -5.58 -2.04 7.97
CA GLY A 68 -4.32 -2.77 7.81
C GLY A 68 -4.44 -3.97 6.87
N LEU A 69 -5.55 -4.70 6.95
CA LEU A 69 -5.87 -5.81 6.07
C LEU A 69 -6.12 -5.33 4.63
N ALA A 70 -6.91 -4.27 4.44
CA ALA A 70 -7.17 -3.70 3.13
C ALA A 70 -5.88 -3.20 2.45
N MET A 71 -4.98 -2.56 3.21
CA MET A 71 -3.66 -2.15 2.72
C MET A 71 -2.81 -3.37 2.31
N SER A 72 -2.86 -4.45 3.08
CA SER A 72 -2.12 -5.69 2.77
C SER A 72 -2.66 -6.36 1.51
N ILE A 73 -3.99 -6.40 1.33
CA ILE A 73 -4.63 -6.91 0.10
C ILE A 73 -4.25 -6.03 -1.09
N ALA A 74 -4.32 -4.70 -0.94
CA ALA A 74 -3.92 -3.77 -1.99
C ALA A 74 -2.44 -3.97 -2.39
N ALA A 75 -1.55 -4.20 -1.41
CA ALA A 75 -0.16 -4.52 -1.67
C ALA A 75 -0.01 -5.83 -2.47
N LEU A 76 -0.79 -6.85 -2.14
CA LEU A 76 -0.79 -8.13 -2.86
C LEU A 76 -1.18 -7.95 -4.33
N ILE A 77 -2.24 -7.16 -4.59
CA ILE A 77 -2.71 -6.83 -5.94
C ILE A 77 -1.62 -6.06 -6.70
N GLU A 78 -0.97 -5.09 -6.04
CA GLU A 78 0.05 -4.26 -6.68
C GLU A 78 1.30 -5.06 -7.07
N VAL A 79 1.71 -6.04 -6.26
CA VAL A 79 2.77 -7.01 -6.64
C VAL A 79 2.36 -7.82 -7.85
N TRP A 80 1.10 -8.26 -7.91
CA TRP A 80 0.62 -9.06 -9.03
C TRP A 80 0.69 -8.27 -10.35
N GLU A 81 0.26 -7.01 -10.36
CA GLU A 81 0.40 -6.12 -11.52
C GLU A 81 1.87 -5.86 -11.89
N LEU A 82 2.76 -5.74 -10.91
CA LEU A 82 4.19 -5.56 -11.15
C LEU A 82 4.78 -6.80 -11.84
N VAL A 83 4.45 -8.00 -11.36
CA VAL A 83 4.90 -9.27 -11.93
C VAL A 83 4.34 -9.44 -13.35
N ASP A 84 3.05 -9.20 -13.57
CA ASP A 84 2.41 -9.31 -14.89
C ASP A 84 3.10 -8.40 -15.92
N ARG A 85 3.36 -7.14 -15.55
CA ARG A 85 4.04 -6.17 -16.42
C ARG A 85 5.48 -6.58 -16.75
N ILE A 86 6.21 -7.14 -15.78
CA ILE A 86 7.57 -7.66 -16.00
C ILE A 86 7.52 -8.87 -16.94
N LEU A 87 6.57 -9.78 -16.74
CA LEU A 87 6.40 -10.99 -17.55
C LEU A 87 6.06 -10.63 -19.01
N VAL A 88 5.13 -9.71 -19.24
CA VAL A 88 4.77 -9.21 -20.58
C VAL A 88 5.97 -8.57 -21.26
N ARG A 89 6.81 -7.85 -20.52
CA ARG A 89 8.01 -7.22 -21.05
C ARG A 89 9.05 -8.27 -21.48
N PHE A 90 9.29 -9.27 -20.65
CA PHE A 90 10.17 -10.39 -21.01
C PHE A 90 9.65 -11.17 -22.21
N LEU A 91 8.34 -11.39 -22.32
CA LEU A 91 7.74 -12.06 -23.46
C LEU A 91 7.94 -11.27 -24.77
N HIS A 92 7.71 -9.95 -24.74
CA HIS A 92 7.98 -9.07 -25.88
C HIS A 92 9.45 -9.05 -26.29
N ASP A 93 10.38 -9.00 -25.32
CA ASP A 93 11.81 -9.03 -25.61
C ASP A 93 12.20 -10.37 -26.25
N HIS A 94 11.61 -11.49 -25.82
CA HIS A 94 11.86 -12.80 -26.40
C HIS A 94 11.29 -13.00 -27.82
N GLU A 95 10.13 -12.42 -28.12
CA GLU A 95 9.56 -12.43 -29.48
C GLU A 95 10.40 -11.58 -30.44
N ARG A 96 11.02 -10.51 -29.95
CA ARG A 96 11.90 -9.64 -30.75
C ARG A 96 13.24 -10.29 -31.10
N GLU A 97 13.68 -11.26 -30.30
CA GLU A 97 14.92 -12.02 -30.49
C GLU A 97 14.75 -13.27 -31.35
N ARG A 98 13.52 -13.66 -31.70
CA ARG A 98 13.27 -14.73 -32.68
C ARG A 98 13.33 -14.14 -34.10
N PRO A 99 14.29 -14.56 -34.96
CA PRO A 99 14.44 -14.08 -36.33
C PRO A 99 13.30 -14.55 -37.26
#